data_AF-A0A1D2RAV6-F1
#
_entry.id   AF-A0A1D2RAV6-F1
#
_cell.length_a   1.000
_cell.length_b   1.000
_cell.length_c   1.000
_cell.angle_alpha   90.00
_cell.angle_beta   90.00
_cell.angle_gamma   90.00
#
_symmetry.space_group_name_H-M   'P 1'
#
loop_
_entity.id
_entity.type
_entity.pdbx_description
1 polymer ?
#
loop_
_entity_poly.entity_id
_entity_poly.type
_entity_poly.pdbx_seq_one_letter_code
_entity_poly.pdbx_strand_id
1 'polypeptide(L)'
;MQTASLKLIEIKRDLPLLSEKKLDEVKDFVDFILLKSHVRKRKIIKLRGIWQNKGFEKIDIKSELKNIREESSDSILRKKI
;
A
#
# COMPACT_ATOMS: atom_id res chain seq x y z
N MET A 1 0.28 -27.48 18.47
CA MET A 1 -0.36 -26.85 19.64
C MET A 1 0.35 -27.19 20.95
N GLN A 2 0.73 -28.45 21.20
CA GLN A 2 1.37 -28.87 22.46
C GLN A 2 2.67 -28.12 22.79
N THR A 3 3.49 -27.81 21.79
CA THR A 3 4.78 -27.10 21.97
C THR A 3 4.64 -25.63 22.39
N ALA A 4 3.57 -24.95 21.97
CA ALA A 4 3.33 -23.56 22.35
C ALA A 4 2.88 -23.45 23.81
N SER A 5 2.03 -24.38 24.26
CA SER A 5 1.57 -24.46 25.65
C SER A 5 2.73 -24.71 26.62
N LEU A 6 3.68 -25.58 26.25
CA LEU A 6 4.88 -25.84 27.06
C LEU A 6 5.76 -24.59 27.22
N LYS A 7 6.06 -23.90 26.12
CA LYS A 7 6.84 -22.64 26.16
C LYS A 7 6.18 -21.56 27.02
N LEU A 8 4.85 -21.50 27.02
CA LEU A 8 4.10 -20.52 27.82
C LEU A 8 4.23 -20.82 29.33
N ILE A 9 4.26 -22.11 29.70
CA ILE A 9 4.48 -22.55 31.08
C ILE A 9 5.90 -22.18 31.54
N GLU A 10 6.91 -22.42 30.70
CA GLU A 10 8.30 -22.06 30.98
C GLU A 10 8.46 -20.55 31.19
N ILE A 11 7.93 -19.73 30.27
CA ILE A 11 8.00 -18.28 30.37
C ILE A 11 7.31 -17.77 31.65
N LYS A 12 6.15 -18.33 32.02
CA LYS A 12 5.46 -17.97 33.27
C LYS A 12 6.25 -18.32 34.53
N ARG A 13 7.03 -19.40 34.49
CA ARG A 13 7.88 -19.82 35.60
C ARG A 13 9.09 -18.89 35.76
N ASP A 14 9.64 -18.40 34.65
CA ASP A 14 10.88 -17.63 34.65
C ASP A 14 10.64 -16.12 34.85
N LEU A 15 9.47 -15.61 34.47
CA LEU A 15 9.08 -14.20 34.62
C LEU A 15 9.24 -13.64 36.05
N PRO A 16 8.82 -14.35 37.13
CA PRO A 16 8.99 -13.88 38.51
C PRO A 16 10.44 -13.87 39.01
N LEU A 17 11.36 -14.58 38.33
CA LEU A 17 12.78 -14.66 38.72
C LEU A 17 13.58 -13.45 38.23
N LEU A 18 12.98 -12.63 37.36
CA LEU A 18 13.61 -11.43 36.84
C LEU A 18 13.58 -10.31 37.88
N SER A 19 14.62 -9.46 37.84
CA SER A 19 14.61 -8.23 38.60
C SER A 19 13.58 -7.25 38.04
N GLU A 20 13.03 -6.39 38.90
CA GLU A 20 11.97 -5.44 38.55
C GLU A 20 12.33 -4.58 37.32
N LYS A 21 13.57 -4.09 37.25
CA LYS A 21 14.09 -3.32 36.09
C LYS A 21 14.06 -4.09 34.77
N LYS A 22 14.18 -5.42 34.81
CA LYS A 22 14.14 -6.28 33.62
C LYS A 22 12.72 -6.68 33.24
N LEU A 23 11.78 -6.61 34.17
CA LEU A 23 10.37 -6.86 33.90
C LEU A 23 9.76 -5.76 33.01
N ASP A 24 10.17 -4.51 33.23
CA ASP A 24 9.79 -3.39 32.37
C ASP A 24 10.31 -3.55 30.94
N GLU A 25 11.57 -3.98 30.78
CA GLU A 25 12.16 -4.24 29.46
C GLU A 25 11.44 -5.36 28.71
N VAL A 26 10.99 -6.40 29.42
CA VAL A 26 10.15 -7.47 28.84
C VAL A 26 8.80 -6.93 28.40
N LYS A 27 8.18 -6.06 29.19
CA LYS A 27 6.90 -5.43 28.84
C LYS A 27 7.02 -4.57 27.59
N ASP A 28 8.03 -3.71 27.51
CA ASP A 28 8.31 -2.89 26.34
C ASP A 28 8.53 -3.73 25.07
N PHE A 29 9.23 -4.86 25.20
CA PHE A 29 9.45 -5.78 24.11
C PHE A 29 8.16 -6.47 23.63
N VAL A 30 7.30 -6.90 24.56
CA VAL A 30 6.00 -7.48 24.24
C VAL A 30 5.12 -6.46 23.52
N ASP A 31 5.06 -5.23 24.04
CA ASP A 31 4.29 -4.14 23.45
C ASP A 31 4.81 -3.80 22.05
N PHE A 32 6.12 -3.79 21.83
CA PHE A 32 6.72 -3.62 20.50
C PHE A 32 6.31 -4.73 19.52
N ILE A 33 6.36 -6.00 19.95
CA ILE A 33 5.92 -7.12 19.10
C ILE A 33 4.44 -7.00 18.74
N LEU A 34 3.60 -6.68 19.73
CA LEU A 34 2.16 -6.52 19.52
C LEU A 34 1.84 -5.34 18.61
N LEU A 35 2.54 -4.21 18.77
CA LEU A 35 2.43 -3.05 17.89
C LEU A 35 2.83 -3.41 16.45
N LYS A 36 3.92 -4.16 16.27
CA LYS A 36 4.37 -4.63 14.96
C LYS A 36 3.40 -5.63 14.33
N SER A 37 2.72 -6.45 15.14
CA SER A 37 1.65 -7.34 14.67
C SER A 37 0.41 -6.56 14.19
N HIS A 38 0.22 -5.35 14.72
CA HIS A 38 -0.80 -4.40 14.30
C HIS A 38 -0.37 -3.64 13.03
N VAL A 39 0.10 -4.36 12.01
CA VAL A 39 0.23 -3.77 10.67
C VAL A 39 -1.17 -3.41 10.22
N ARG A 40 -1.47 -2.10 10.16
CA ARG A 40 -2.69 -1.59 9.50
C ARG A 40 -2.79 -2.30 8.16
N LYS A 41 -3.78 -3.20 8.02
CA LYS A 41 -4.07 -3.86 6.74
C LYS A 41 -4.13 -2.77 5.69
N ARG A 42 -3.22 -2.80 4.70
CA ARG A 42 -3.22 -1.83 3.61
C ARG A 42 -4.60 -1.87 2.98
N LYS A 43 -5.34 -0.77 3.09
CA LYS A 43 -6.67 -0.67 2.50
C LYS A 43 -6.48 -0.79 0.98
N ILE A 44 -7.04 -1.83 0.38
CA ILE A 44 -7.07 -1.96 -1.08
C ILE A 44 -7.99 -0.84 -1.58
N ILE A 45 -7.40 0.25 -2.05
CA ILE A 45 -8.14 1.36 -2.63
C ILE A 45 -8.47 0.95 -4.06
N LYS A 46 -9.76 0.84 -4.38
CA LYS A 46 -10.21 0.63 -5.76
C LYS A 46 -9.94 1.91 -6.54
N LEU A 47 -9.11 1.82 -7.58
CA LEU A 47 -8.82 2.94 -8.49
C LEU A 47 -9.94 3.20 -9.51
N ARG A 48 -11.05 2.45 -9.43
CA ARG A 48 -12.19 2.64 -10.33
C ARG A 48 -12.86 3.98 -10.02
N GLY A 49 -12.92 4.87 -11.00
CA GLY A 49 -13.54 6.19 -10.85
C GLY A 49 -12.61 7.29 -10.34
N ILE A 50 -11.29 7.06 -10.22
CA ILE A 50 -10.34 8.11 -9.79
C ILE A 50 -10.31 9.33 -10.72
N TRP A 51 -10.63 9.11 -12.00
CA TRP A 51 -10.67 10.17 -13.02
C TRP A 51 -12.08 10.72 -13.24
N GLN A 52 -13.08 10.23 -12.50
CA GLN A 52 -14.45 10.70 -12.64
C GLN A 52 -14.57 12.17 -12.21
N ASN A 53 -15.24 12.96 -13.04
CA ASN A 53 -15.41 14.41 -12.95
C ASN A 53 -14.09 15.20 -12.97
N LYS A 54 -13.01 14.62 -13.53
CA LYS A 54 -11.73 15.32 -13.71
C LYS A 54 -11.59 15.94 -15.10
N GLY A 55 -12.61 15.85 -15.95
CA GLY A 55 -12.65 16.49 -17.26
C GLY A 55 -12.18 15.59 -18.40
N PHE A 56 -11.71 14.38 -18.10
CA PHE A 56 -11.32 13.38 -19.10
C PHE A 56 -12.54 12.73 -19.79
N GLU A 57 -13.74 12.93 -19.26
CA GLU A 57 -14.99 12.39 -19.82
C GLU A 57 -15.38 13.04 -21.15
N LYS A 58 -14.92 14.27 -21.38
CA LYS A 58 -15.30 15.07 -22.55
C LYS A 58 -14.24 15.05 -23.65
N ILE A 59 -13.09 14.42 -23.41
CA ILE A 59 -12.00 14.33 -24.38
C ILE A 59 -12.34 13.21 -25.35
N ASP A 60 -12.74 13.58 -26.56
CA ASP A 60 -12.88 12.63 -27.65
C ASP A 60 -11.53 12.43 -28.36
N ILE A 61 -10.74 11.54 -27.77
CA ILE A 61 -9.39 11.20 -28.24
C ILE A 61 -9.41 10.77 -29.73
N LYS A 62 -10.52 10.21 -30.23
CA LYS A 62 -10.61 9.75 -31.62
C LYS A 62 -10.69 10.91 -32.60
N SER A 63 -11.50 11.93 -32.32
CA SER A 63 -11.59 13.10 -33.21
C SER A 63 -10.32 13.94 -33.14
N GLU A 64 -9.72 14.11 -31.96
CA GLU A 64 -8.42 14.78 -31.85
C GLU A 64 -7.32 14.06 -32.63
N LEU A 65 -7.21 12.73 -32.53
CA LEU A 65 -6.24 11.95 -33.30
C LEU A 65 -6.48 12.03 -34.81
N LYS A 66 -7.75 12.10 -35.24
CA LYS A 66 -8.09 12.24 -36.66
C LYS A 66 -7.64 13.61 -37.18
N ASN A 67 -7.94 14.69 -36.46
CA ASN A 67 -7.55 16.04 -36.84
C ASN A 67 -6.02 16.18 -36.92
N ILE A 68 -5.29 15.66 -35.93
CA ILE A 68 -3.82 15.67 -35.95
C ILE A 68 -3.27 14.92 -37.16
N ARG A 69 -3.88 13.79 -37.54
CA ARG A 69 -3.47 13.02 -38.71
C ARG A 69 -3.72 13.79 -40.01
N GLU A 70 -4.87 14.44 -40.14
CA GLU A 70 -5.21 15.27 -41.29
C GLU A 70 -4.25 16.47 -41.42
N GLU A 71 -4.00 17.19 -40.33
CA GLU A 71 -3.02 18.29 -40.28
C GLU A 71 -1.60 17.82 -40.63
N SER A 72 -1.20 16.64 -40.13
CA SER A 72 0.10 16.05 -40.44
C SER A 72 0.21 15.68 -41.92
N SER A 73 -0.83 15.08 -42.50
CA SER A 73 -0.89 14.74 -43.92
C SER A 73 -0.85 15.99 -44.81
N ASP A 74 -1.62 17.02 -44.46
CA ASP A 74 -1.64 18.29 -45.19
C ASP A 74 -0.30 19.03 -45.12
N SER A 75 0.36 19.02 -43.95
CA SER A 75 1.68 19.65 -43.81
C SER A 75 2.77 18.94 -44.60
N ILE A 76 2.69 17.61 -44.75
CA ILE A 76 3.59 16.82 -45.60
C ILE A 76 3.33 17.11 -47.08
N LEU A 77 2.06 17.20 -47.49
CA LEU A 77 1.69 17.49 -48.88
C LEU A 77 2.10 18.92 -49.30
N ARG A 78 1.94 19.91 -48.42
CA ARG A 78 2.36 21.30 -48.65
C ARG A 78 3.88 21.48 -48.75
N LYS A 79 4.66 20.56 -48.18
CA LYS A 79 6.15 20.54 -48.29
C LYS A 79 6.66 19.95 -49.60
N LYS A 80 5.81 19.30 -50.40
CA LYS A 80 6.18 18.69 -51.69
C LYS A 80 5.95 19.61 -52.90
N ILE A 81 5.65 20.89 -52.67
CA ILE A 81 5.64 21.96 -53.68
C ILE A 81 6.85 22.86 -53.41
#